data_AF-A0A4S1DZ90-F1
#
_entry.id   AF-A0A4S1DZ90-F1
#
_cell.length_a   1.000
_cell.length_b   1.000
_cell.length_c   1.000
_cell.angle_alpha   90.00
_cell.angle_beta   90.00
_cell.angle_gamma   90.00
#
_symmetry.space_group_name_H-M   'P 1'
#
loop_
_entity.id
_entity.type
_entity.pdbx_description
1 polymer ?
#
loop_
_entity_poly.entity_id
_entity_poly.type
_entity_poly.pdbx_seq_one_letter_code
_entity_poly.pdbx_strand_id
1 'polypeptide(L)'
;MAVKKNLKSYLDALVDDEGLKTEVTINITNQTLIKVALVVLASGAAIVLAAHLTKNWFPNHQLSLLNADVTNIKETLKKQIK
;
A
#
# COMPACT_ATOMS: atom_id res chain seq x y z
N MET A 1 0.61 -52.06 -22.39
CA MET A 1 1.12 -50.67 -22.49
C MET A 1 0.66 -49.93 -21.25
N ALA A 2 1.58 -49.47 -20.40
CA ALA A 2 1.27 -48.91 -19.09
C ALA A 2 0.68 -47.50 -19.23
N VAL A 3 -0.60 -47.35 -18.88
CA VAL A 3 -1.28 -46.05 -18.82
C VAL A 3 -0.71 -45.27 -17.64
N LYS A 4 0.27 -44.40 -17.93
CA LYS A 4 0.85 -43.47 -16.96
C LYS A 4 -0.24 -42.45 -16.60
N LYS A 5 -0.95 -42.69 -15.49
CA LYS A 5 -1.98 -41.78 -14.96
C LYS A 5 -1.30 -40.45 -14.58
N ASN A 6 -1.34 -39.51 -15.51
CA ASN A 6 -0.68 -38.22 -15.39
C ASN A 6 -1.64 -37.28 -14.66
N LEU A 7 -1.21 -36.68 -13.55
CA LEU A 7 -1.99 -35.71 -12.76
C LEU A 7 -2.57 -34.59 -13.64
N LYS A 8 -1.84 -34.25 -14.70
CA LYS A 8 -2.25 -33.32 -15.75
C LYS A 8 -3.59 -33.69 -16.41
N SER A 9 -3.90 -34.97 -16.59
CA SER A 9 -5.18 -35.40 -17.18
C SER A 9 -6.37 -35.23 -16.23
N TYR A 10 -6.15 -35.20 -14.91
CA TYR A 10 -7.21 -34.88 -13.94
C TYR A 10 -7.41 -33.37 -13.82
N LEU A 11 -6.34 -32.58 -13.92
CA LEU A 11 -6.39 -31.11 -13.95
C LEU A 11 -7.00 -30.58 -15.26
N ASP A 12 -6.61 -31.14 -16.41
CA ASP A 12 -7.18 -30.80 -17.72
C ASP A 12 -8.67 -31.22 -17.82
N ALA A 13 -9.14 -32.18 -17.01
CA ALA A 13 -10.56 -32.53 -16.92
C ALA A 13 -11.38 -31.56 -16.04
N LEU A 14 -10.71 -30.76 -15.20
CA LEU A 14 -11.31 -29.74 -14.34
C LEU A 14 -11.18 -28.33 -14.93
N VAL A 15 -10.25 -28.13 -15.87
CA VAL A 15 -9.90 -26.85 -16.47
C VAL A 15 -9.89 -27.04 -17.98
N ASP A 16 -11.01 -26.73 -18.62
CA ASP A 16 -11.13 -26.71 -20.08
C ASP A 16 -10.49 -25.42 -20.64
N ASP A 17 -10.02 -25.45 -21.88
CA ASP A 17 -9.21 -24.41 -22.56
C ASP A 17 -9.88 -23.01 -22.65
N GLU A 18 -11.15 -22.87 -22.28
CA GLU A 18 -11.89 -21.60 -22.23
C GLU A 18 -12.17 -21.07 -20.81
N GLY A 19 -11.62 -21.72 -19.77
CA GLY A 19 -11.87 -21.39 -18.37
C GLY A 19 -13.07 -22.16 -17.78
N LEU A 20 -13.11 -22.25 -16.44
CA LEU A 20 -14.15 -22.94 -15.68
C LEU A 20 -15.55 -22.50 -16.14
N LYS A 21 -16.29 -23.38 -16.85
CA LYS A 21 -17.73 -23.25 -17.19
C LYS A 21 -18.65 -23.35 -15.97
N THR A 22 -18.25 -22.73 -14.87
CA THR A 22 -19.13 -22.41 -13.76
C THR A 22 -19.21 -20.90 -13.73
N GLU A 23 -20.36 -20.35 -14.10
CA GLU A 23 -20.70 -18.98 -13.78
C GLU A 23 -20.60 -18.83 -12.26
N VAL A 24 -19.46 -18.32 -11.79
CA VAL A 24 -19.25 -18.08 -10.37
C VAL A 24 -20.06 -16.85 -10.01
N THR A 25 -21.34 -17.06 -9.75
CA THR A 25 -22.23 -16.03 -9.22
C THR A 25 -21.86 -15.82 -7.75
N ILE A 26 -20.98 -14.87 -7.50
CA ILE A 26 -20.61 -14.47 -6.13
C ILE A 26 -21.79 -13.68 -5.55
N ASN A 27 -22.61 -14.35 -4.74
CA ASN A 27 -23.69 -13.68 -4.04
C ASN A 27 -23.14 -12.87 -2.87
N ILE A 28 -22.89 -11.58 -3.10
CA ILE A 28 -22.41 -10.66 -2.07
C ILE A 28 -23.61 -10.28 -1.20
N THR A 29 -23.61 -10.73 0.06
CA THR A 29 -24.62 -10.29 1.03
C THR A 29 -24.49 -8.79 1.33
N ASN A 30 -25.58 -8.13 1.72
CA ASN A 30 -25.55 -6.71 2.13
C ASN A 30 -24.47 -6.42 3.18
N GLN A 31 -24.23 -7.35 4.10
CA GLN A 31 -23.18 -7.22 5.11
C GLN A 31 -21.78 -7.25 4.51
N THR A 32 -21.53 -8.13 3.54
CA THR A 32 -20.25 -8.21 2.83
C THR A 32 -20.00 -6.95 2.01
N LEU A 33 -21.03 -6.43 1.32
CA LEU A 33 -20.93 -5.20 0.54
C LEU A 33 -20.59 -4.00 1.43
N ILE A 34 -21.27 -3.87 2.58
CA ILE A 34 -21.01 -2.80 3.54
C ILE A 34 -19.58 -2.91 4.11
N LYS A 35 -19.11 -4.12 4.45
CA LYS A 35 -17.73 -4.32 4.93
C LYS A 35 -16.71 -3.87 3.88
N VAL A 36 -16.90 -4.25 2.62
CA VAL A 36 -16.01 -3.84 1.52
C VAL A 36 -16.04 -2.32 1.35
N ALA A 37 -17.23 -1.71 1.35
CA ALA A 37 -17.37 -0.26 1.24
C ALA A 37 -16.66 0.48 2.39
N LEU A 38 -16.81 0.00 3.62
CA LEU A 38 -16.15 0.57 4.80
C LEU A 38 -14.63 0.43 4.73
N VAL A 39 -14.11 -0.71 4.27
CA VAL A 39 -12.66 -0.92 4.10
C VAL A 39 -12.11 0.04 3.04
N VAL A 40 -12.80 0.21 1.92
CA VAL A 40 -12.39 1.14 0.86
C VAL A 40 -12.39 2.58 1.39
N LEU A 41 -13.45 3.01 2.09
CA LEU A 41 -13.53 4.34 2.70
C LEU A 41 -12.42 4.56 3.75
N ALA A 42 -12.19 3.59 4.63
CA ALA A 42 -11.15 3.67 5.65
C ALA A 42 -9.76 3.76 5.02
N SER A 43 -9.49 2.98 3.96
CA SER A 43 -8.22 3.04 3.24
C SER A 43 -7.99 4.40 2.58
N GLY A 44 -9.01 4.98 1.95
CA GLY A 44 -8.94 6.31 1.36
C GLY A 44 -8.67 7.39 2.41
N ALA A 45 -9.38 7.35 3.54
CA ALA A 45 -9.17 8.28 4.65
C ALA A 45 -7.75 8.16 5.23
N ALA A 46 -7.25 6.94 5.43
CA ALA A 46 -5.91 6.70 5.95
C ALA A 46 -4.81 7.28 5.04
N ILE A 47 -4.94 7.13 3.72
CA ILE A 47 -3.99 7.69 2.76
C ILE A 47 -3.98 9.22 2.81
N VAL A 48 -5.16 9.85 2.87
CA VAL A 48 -5.28 11.31 2.97
C VAL A 48 -4.63 11.81 4.26
N LEU A 49 -4.90 11.17 5.39
CA LEU A 49 -4.30 11.52 6.67
C LEU A 49 -2.78 11.36 6.64
N ALA A 50 -2.29 10.24 6.13
CA ALA A 50 -0.85 10.00 5.99
C ALA A 50 -0.20 11.09 5.13
N ALA A 51 -0.78 11.43 3.98
CA ALA A 51 -0.28 12.47 3.09
C ALA A 51 -0.27 13.86 3.76
N HIS A 52 -1.29 14.18 4.55
CA HIS A 52 -1.37 15.46 5.28
C HIS A 52 -0.31 15.55 6.37
N LEU A 53 -0.12 14.46 7.13
CA LEU A 53 0.90 14.38 8.17
C LEU A 53 2.31 14.47 7.59
N THR A 54 2.61 13.72 6.52
CA THR A 54 3.92 13.76 5.89
C THR A 54 4.24 15.13 5.30
N LYS A 55 3.25 15.79 4.67
CA LYS A 55 3.41 17.15 4.12
C LYS A 55 3.68 18.19 5.21
N ASN A 56 3.17 18.01 6.42
CA ASN A 56 3.40 18.95 7.50
C ASN A 56 4.67 18.63 8.30
N TRP A 57 5.01 17.36 8.48
CA TRP A 57 6.16 16.95 9.28
C TRP A 57 7.49 17.12 8.53
N PHE A 58 7.52 16.81 7.24
CA PHE A 58 8.75 16.84 6.44
C PHE A 58 9.37 18.24 6.28
N PRO A 59 8.64 19.29 5.83
CA PRO A 59 9.21 20.63 5.72
C PRO A 59 9.55 21.23 7.09
N ASN A 60 8.74 20.97 8.14
CA ASN A 60 9.04 21.45 9.48
C ASN A 60 10.33 20.82 10.04
N HIS A 61 10.59 19.54 9.75
CA HIS A 61 11.83 18.89 10.13
C HIS A 61 13.03 19.47 9.38
N GLN A 62 12.91 19.69 8.07
CA GLN A 62 13.98 20.31 7.28
C GLN A 62 14.28 21.74 7.71
N LEU A 63 13.26 22.55 7.97
CA LEU A 63 13.42 23.92 8.48
C LEU A 63 14.07 23.94 9.86
N SER A 64 13.74 22.97 10.72
CA SER A 64 14.38 22.82 12.02
C SER A 64 15.88 22.50 11.90
N LEU A 65 16.25 21.60 10.99
CA LEU A 65 17.65 21.24 10.74
C LEU A 65 18.41 22.44 10.17
N LEU A 66 17.84 23.14 9.19
CA LEU A 66 18.45 24.32 8.59
C LEU A 66 18.68 25.44 9.62
N ASN A 67 17.73 25.67 10.52
CA ASN A 67 17.90 26.64 11.61
C ASN A 67 19.02 26.25 12.57
N ALA A 68 19.19 24.96 12.87
CA ALA A 68 20.28 24.47 13.69
C ALA A 68 21.64 24.73 13.00
N ASP A 69 21.74 24.44 11.70
CA ASP A 69 22.96 24.68 10.92
C ASP A 69 23.31 26.17 10.84
N VAL A 70 22.32 27.03 10.56
CA VAL A 70 22.50 28.49 10.53
C VAL A 70 22.98 29.01 11.88
N THR A 71 22.43 28.49 12.99
CA THR A 71 22.85 28.88 14.34
C THR A 71 24.30 28.46 14.61
N ASN A 72 24.67 27.22 14.28
CA ASN A 72 26.02 26.72 14.42
C ASN A 72 27.05 27.52 13.60
N ILE A 73 26.69 27.89 12.36
CA ILE A 73 27.53 28.74 11.51
C ILE A 73 27.71 30.12 12.16
N LYS A 74 26.62 30.72 12.66
CA LYS A 74 26.67 32.04 13.31
C LYS A 74 27.55 32.03 14.56
N GLU A 75 27.47 30.98 15.38
CA GLU A 75 28.34 30.83 16.55
C GLU A 75 29.80 30.63 16.16
N THR A 76 30.06 29.82 15.13
CA THR A 76 31.41 29.59 14.60
C THR A 76 32.04 30.87 14.09
N LEU A 77 31.30 31.66 13.31
CA LEU A 77 31.76 32.97 12.82
C LEU A 77 32.00 33.96 13.95
N LYS A 78 31.11 34.01 14.96
CA LYS A 78 31.29 34.86 16.15
C LYS A 78 32.54 34.49 16.94
N LYS A 79 32.91 33.20 16.97
CA LYS A 79 34.11 32.70 17.63
C LYS A 79 35.39 33.00 16.82
N GLN A 80 35.32 33.09 15.49
CA GLN A 80 36.47 33.37 14.63
C GLN A 80 36.76 34.87 14.42
N ILE A 81 35.76 35.74 14.62
CA ILE A 81 35.90 37.21 14.49
C ILE A 81 36.34 37.86 15.82
N LYS A 82 36.55 37.07 16.88
CA LYS A 82 37.00 37.51 18.20
C LYS A 82 38.44 37.10 18.43
#